data_AF-T0PU01-F1
#
_entry.id   AF-T0PU01-F1
#
_cell.length_a   1.000
_cell.length_b   1.000
_cell.length_c   1.000
_cell.angle_alpha   90.00
_cell.angle_beta   90.00
_cell.angle_gamma   90.00
#
_symmetry.space_group_name_H-M   'P 1'
#
loop_
_entity.id
_entity.type
_entity.pdbx_description
1 polymer ?
#
loop_
_entity_poly.entity_id
_entity_poly.type
_entity_poly.pdbx_seq_one_letter_code
_entity_poly.pdbx_strand_id
1 'polypeptide(L)'
;MRCHYEVLGVARDIAAADLRKAFFKLALKWHPDKIKPDQNVEEATTIFQEIQSAYEVLSDPQERQWYDDHREQILRGDDGDDHATEEDPLDLMRYFSPTVYKGFKDDDAGFFSVYRTLFEQIDALDQEARGDKLAAPSFGSSKSNVATDVNSFYNYWRAYATDRSFSWLDIYKTTDAPTREIRRLMEKDNKKARDGGKKAFSANVRALVEFVRKRDKRMAKYLKELEAAKEAAAKEKEALAKEKRAAFEAEKASFQAQWEADDDVVHAHVEAQVRAEVAKRVAKQEAMILVCDLCKKEFKSEKQVENHLKSKKHREQMIASGLDPSMLDELLELESSERAVPDAAQCDDVDGEKKASAKKETKAAKVSEEDEAKRREREEKDKKAAEKRAERKEKRKTTKKDDGKKEVAKTNDFDDDEFPCGSCAMAFPTLKMLQKHTKKEGHEEPKRRK
;
A
#
# COMPACT_ATOMS: atom_id res chain seq x y z
N MET A 1 9.09 37.10 25.13
CA MET A 1 9.49 36.01 24.20
C MET A 1 9.64 36.60 22.79
N ARG A 2 10.75 36.33 22.08
CA ARG A 2 10.97 36.90 20.73
C ARG A 2 10.29 36.08 19.63
N CYS A 3 9.86 36.72 18.55
CA CYS A 3 9.29 36.00 17.42
C CYS A 3 10.34 35.12 16.73
N HIS A 4 10.00 33.88 16.37
CA HIS A 4 10.93 32.96 15.71
C HIS A 4 11.46 33.49 14.37
N TYR A 5 10.63 34.21 13.61
CA TYR A 5 11.07 34.88 12.38
C TYR A 5 12.08 36.01 12.66
N GLU A 6 11.92 36.74 13.77
CA GLU A 6 12.85 37.80 14.18
C GLU A 6 14.16 37.22 14.71
N VAL A 7 14.12 36.13 15.47
CA VAL A 7 15.30 35.40 15.95
C VAL A 7 16.16 34.92 14.77
N LEU A 8 15.52 34.44 13.70
CA LEU A 8 16.20 34.00 12.48
C LEU A 8 16.49 35.15 11.49
N GLY A 9 15.94 36.34 11.73
CA GLY A 9 16.10 37.52 10.85
C GLY A 9 15.51 37.31 9.45
N VAL A 10 14.39 36.61 9.34
CA VAL A 10 13.75 36.23 8.06
C VAL A 10 12.33 36.74 7.95
N ALA A 11 11.84 36.90 6.71
CA ALA A 11 10.46 37.25 6.44
C ALA A 11 9.51 36.06 6.67
N ARG A 12 8.22 36.36 6.86
CA ARG A 12 7.19 35.36 7.19
C ARG A 12 6.83 34.44 6.02
N ASP A 13 7.04 34.90 4.80
CA ASP A 13 6.79 34.19 3.55
C ASP A 13 8.00 33.39 3.05
N ILE A 14 9.03 33.21 3.90
CA ILE A 14 10.27 32.55 3.51
C ILE A 14 10.05 31.08 3.08
N ALA A 15 10.71 30.71 1.99
CA ALA A 15 10.79 29.33 1.51
C ALA A 15 11.67 28.46 2.42
N ALA A 16 11.34 27.17 2.56
CA ALA A 16 12.07 26.23 3.41
C ALA A 16 13.58 26.15 3.10
N ALA A 17 13.96 26.27 1.82
CA ALA A 17 15.36 26.26 1.41
C ALA A 17 16.14 27.47 1.95
N ASP A 18 15.53 28.66 1.97
CA ASP A 18 16.18 29.87 2.44
C ASP A 18 16.15 30.00 3.96
N LEU A 19 15.10 29.47 4.60
CA LEU A 19 15.04 29.32 6.06
C LEU A 19 16.23 28.48 6.57
N ARG A 20 16.52 27.36 5.89
CA ARG A 20 17.66 26.50 6.21
C ARG A 20 18.99 27.24 6.03
N LYS A 21 19.16 28.04 4.98
CA LYS A 21 20.38 28.86 4.77
C LYS A 21 20.56 29.91 5.87
N ALA A 22 19.48 30.58 6.29
CA ALA A 22 19.53 31.57 7.35
C ALA A 22 19.94 30.93 8.69
N PHE A 23 19.34 29.78 9.01
CA PHE A 23 19.72 28.97 10.17
C PHE A 23 21.22 28.61 10.17
N PHE A 24 21.74 28.06 9.07
CA PHE A 24 23.16 27.70 9.01
C PHE A 24 24.11 28.89 9.20
N LYS A 25 23.76 30.06 8.65
CA LYS A 25 24.56 31.30 8.83
C LYS A 25 24.57 31.75 10.30
N LEU A 26 23.42 31.74 10.96
CA LEU A 26 23.28 32.16 12.36
C LEU A 26 23.89 31.14 13.33
N ALA A 27 23.67 29.85 13.09
CA ALA A 27 24.26 28.77 13.86
C ALA A 27 25.79 28.82 13.82
N LEU A 28 26.39 29.10 12.66
CA LEU A 28 27.84 29.25 12.53
C LEU A 28 28.36 30.51 13.26
N LYS A 29 27.58 31.59 13.30
CA LYS A 29 27.95 32.84 13.97
C LYS A 29 27.90 32.70 15.50
N TRP A 30 26.90 32.01 16.02
CA TRP A 30 26.64 31.84 17.45
C TRP A 30 27.11 30.48 17.99
N HIS A 31 27.95 29.76 17.25
CA HIS A 31 28.48 28.48 17.70
C HIS A 31 29.46 28.69 18.87
N PRO A 32 29.33 27.96 19.99
CA PRO A 32 30.18 28.17 21.18
C PRO A 32 31.68 28.01 20.89
N ASP A 33 32.04 27.14 19.94
CA ASP A 33 33.44 26.90 19.52
C ASP A 33 34.07 28.08 18.74
N LYS A 34 33.27 28.94 18.11
CA LYS A 34 33.79 30.10 17.34
C LYS A 34 33.89 31.37 18.16
N ILE A 35 33.34 31.37 19.37
CA ILE A 35 33.26 32.55 20.22
C ILE A 35 34.45 32.54 21.15
N LYS A 36 35.17 33.67 21.17
CA LYS A 36 36.37 33.81 21.99
C LYS A 36 35.98 33.68 23.47
N PRO A 37 36.83 33.08 24.32
CA PRO A 37 36.54 32.90 25.75
C PRO A 37 36.37 34.24 26.51
N ASP A 38 36.81 35.36 25.93
CA ASP A 38 36.60 36.71 26.47
C ASP A 38 35.19 37.29 26.21
N GLN A 39 34.41 36.66 25.32
CA GLN A 39 33.01 37.01 25.09
C GLN A 39 32.11 36.06 25.88
N ASN A 40 30.95 36.55 26.32
CA ASN A 40 30.05 35.84 27.20
C ASN A 40 29.51 34.54 26.55
N VAL A 41 30.19 33.41 26.79
CA VAL A 41 29.88 32.09 26.21
C VAL A 41 28.46 31.64 26.59
N GLU A 42 27.98 32.07 27.75
CA GLU A 42 26.63 31.76 28.22
C GLU A 42 25.56 32.43 27.35
N GLU A 43 25.72 33.72 27.03
CA GLU A 43 24.80 34.45 26.13
C GLU A 43 24.79 33.86 24.72
N ALA A 44 25.95 33.43 24.24
CA ALA A 44 26.02 32.77 22.96
C ALA A 44 25.26 31.43 22.95
N THR A 45 25.38 30.68 24.03
CA THR A 45 24.70 29.38 24.19
C THR A 45 23.19 29.57 24.26
N THR A 46 22.70 30.59 24.96
CA THR A 46 21.25 30.90 25.01
C THR A 46 20.72 31.36 23.66
N ILE A 47 21.43 32.26 22.97
CA ILE A 47 21.05 32.72 21.62
C ILE A 47 21.08 31.55 20.62
N PHE A 48 22.07 30.67 20.71
CA PHE A 48 22.16 29.47 19.87
C PHE A 48 20.97 28.54 20.10
N GLN A 49 20.58 28.30 21.36
CA GLN A 49 19.40 27.51 21.70
C GLN A 49 18.10 28.14 21.16
N GLU A 50 17.97 29.47 21.21
CA GLU A 50 16.84 30.19 20.63
C GLU A 50 16.79 30.10 19.10
N ILE A 51 17.94 30.18 18.43
CA ILE A 51 18.04 30.00 16.97
C ILE A 51 17.63 28.57 16.59
N GLN A 52 18.10 27.58 17.35
CA GLN A 52 17.76 26.18 17.13
C GLN A 52 16.26 25.95 17.34
N SER A 53 15.68 26.48 18.42
CA SER A 53 14.26 26.33 18.72
C SER A 53 13.38 26.99 17.64
N ALA A 54 13.74 28.20 17.21
CA ALA A 54 13.06 28.90 16.13
C ALA A 54 13.09 28.13 14.81
N TYR A 55 14.25 27.54 14.46
CA TYR A 55 14.36 26.74 13.25
C TYR A 55 13.57 25.43 13.35
N GLU A 56 13.61 24.73 14.48
CA GLU A 56 12.86 23.49 14.68
C GLU A 56 11.36 23.70 14.43
N VAL A 57 10.76 24.74 15.03
CA VAL A 57 9.34 25.06 14.86
C VAL A 57 9.01 25.51 13.43
N LEU A 58 9.83 26.37 12.82
CA LEU A 58 9.56 26.91 11.49
C LEU A 58 9.89 25.93 10.34
N SER A 59 10.69 24.90 10.61
CA SER A 59 11.11 23.91 9.60
C SER A 59 10.03 22.89 9.26
N ASP A 60 9.15 22.55 10.21
CA ASP A 60 8.02 21.65 10.01
C ASP A 60 6.79 22.48 9.55
N PRO A 61 6.22 22.21 8.36
CA PRO A 61 5.06 22.96 7.87
C PRO A 61 3.86 22.98 8.83
N GLN A 62 3.63 21.88 9.56
CA GLN A 62 2.51 21.79 10.51
C GLN A 62 2.78 22.63 11.75
N GLU A 63 4.01 22.56 12.30
CA GLU A 63 4.40 23.37 13.47
C GLU A 63 4.48 24.85 13.11
N ARG A 64 4.94 25.20 11.90
CA ARG A 64 4.95 26.57 11.38
C ARG A 64 3.55 27.14 11.25
N GLN A 65 2.62 26.41 10.62
CA GLN A 65 1.24 26.86 10.50
C GLN A 65 0.62 27.10 11.87
N TRP A 66 0.81 26.15 12.80
CA TRP A 66 0.29 26.28 14.15
C TRP A 66 0.91 27.46 14.91
N TYR A 67 2.22 27.68 14.75
CA TYR A 67 2.91 28.85 15.30
C TYR A 67 2.35 30.15 14.72
N ASP A 68 2.12 30.21 13.41
CA ASP A 68 1.58 31.39 12.74
C ASP A 68 0.15 31.70 13.23
N ASP A 69 -0.70 30.68 13.38
CA ASP A 69 -2.08 30.80 13.87
C ASP A 69 -2.16 31.33 15.31
N HIS A 70 -1.17 30.99 16.15
CA HIS A 70 -1.17 31.35 17.58
C HIS A 70 -0.07 32.34 17.97
N ARG A 71 0.65 32.89 16.99
CA ARG A 71 1.82 33.77 17.21
C ARG A 71 1.49 34.93 18.14
N GLU A 72 0.34 35.56 17.95
CA GLU A 72 -0.05 36.70 18.76
C GLU A 72 -0.33 36.33 20.22
N GLN A 73 -0.78 35.10 20.50
CA GLN A 73 -0.95 34.61 21.87
C GLN A 73 0.42 34.33 22.51
N ILE A 74 1.33 33.69 21.75
CA ILE A 74 2.70 33.41 22.19
C ILE A 74 3.47 34.69 22.50
N LEU A 75 3.32 35.73 21.67
CA LEU A 75 4.06 36.98 21.83
C LEU A 75 3.46 37.94 22.85
N ARG A 76 2.15 37.85 23.12
CA ARG A 76 1.49 38.67 24.15
C ARG A 76 1.92 38.31 25.57
N GLY A 77 2.44 37.10 25.81
CA GLY A 77 2.82 36.61 27.15
C GLY A 77 4.12 37.18 27.75
N ASP A 78 4.54 38.40 27.42
CA ASP A 78 5.76 39.05 27.96
C ASP A 78 5.60 40.56 28.23
N ASP A 79 4.50 41.18 27.80
CA ASP A 79 4.14 42.50 28.30
C ASP A 79 3.43 42.25 29.63
N GLY A 80 4.03 42.67 30.76
CA GLY A 80 3.55 42.47 32.13
C GLY A 80 2.23 43.17 32.47
N ASP A 81 1.22 42.97 31.63
CA ASP A 81 -0.18 43.19 31.89
C ASP A 81 -0.72 41.88 32.47
N ASP A 82 -1.15 41.93 33.72
CA ASP A 82 -1.69 40.82 34.52
C ASP A 82 -3.07 40.37 33.98
N HIS A 83 -3.14 40.09 32.68
CA HIS A 83 -4.28 39.52 31.97
C HIS A 83 -4.13 38.01 31.76
N ALA A 84 -3.35 37.33 32.62
CA ALA A 84 -3.83 36.07 33.14
C ALA A 84 -5.13 36.40 33.89
N THR A 85 -6.23 36.52 33.15
CA THR A 85 -7.56 36.49 33.76
C THR A 85 -7.55 35.29 34.69
N GLU A 86 -8.08 35.44 35.91
CA GLU A 86 -8.19 34.37 36.93
C GLU A 86 -8.87 33.07 36.41
N GLU A 87 -9.26 33.03 35.14
CA GLU A 87 -10.19 32.12 34.50
C GLU A 87 -9.55 31.16 33.48
N ASP A 88 -8.30 31.35 32.99
CA ASP A 88 -7.55 30.30 32.25
C ASP A 88 -6.11 30.11 32.75
N PRO A 89 -5.89 29.25 33.77
CA PRO A 89 -4.62 29.15 34.50
C PRO A 89 -3.44 28.54 33.72
N LEU A 90 -3.69 27.94 32.55
CA LEU A 90 -2.67 27.20 31.81
C LEU A 90 -2.41 27.82 30.44
N ASP A 91 -1.34 28.62 30.35
CA ASP A 91 -0.79 29.03 29.07
C ASP A 91 -0.04 27.86 28.41
N LEU A 92 -0.79 27.00 27.72
CA LEU A 92 -0.25 25.86 26.97
C LEU A 92 0.78 26.31 25.92
N MET A 93 0.65 27.54 25.41
CA MET A 93 1.44 28.06 24.29
C MET A 93 2.92 28.18 24.65
N ARG A 94 3.21 28.52 25.90
CA ARG A 94 4.57 28.55 26.44
C ARG A 94 5.30 27.23 26.22
N TYR A 95 4.62 26.10 26.38
CA TYR A 95 5.20 24.75 26.36
C TYR A 95 5.49 24.18 24.96
N PHE A 96 5.10 24.91 23.91
CA PHE A 96 5.48 24.62 22.51
C PHE A 96 6.87 25.14 22.15
N SER A 97 7.61 25.69 23.11
CA SER A 97 9.01 26.06 22.91
C SER A 97 9.96 24.99 23.47
N PRO A 98 10.94 24.53 22.67
CA PRO A 98 12.07 23.72 23.14
C PRO A 98 12.90 24.37 24.26
N THR A 99 12.75 25.68 24.51
CA THR A 99 13.49 26.42 25.55
C THR A 99 12.92 26.21 26.96
N VAL A 100 11.78 25.54 27.09
CA VAL A 100 11.06 25.36 28.36
C VAL A 100 11.69 24.29 29.25
N TYR A 101 12.53 23.42 28.67
CA TYR A 101 13.26 22.39 29.41
C TYR A 101 14.76 22.45 29.10
N LYS A 102 15.58 22.04 30.07
CA LYS A 102 17.03 21.95 29.96
C LYS A 102 17.46 20.49 29.97
N GLY A 103 17.71 19.95 28.78
CA GLY A 103 18.16 18.58 28.58
C GLY A 103 17.08 17.51 28.82
N PHE A 104 17.48 16.25 28.66
CA PHE A 104 16.59 15.08 28.69
C PHE A 104 16.82 14.22 29.94
N LYS A 105 17.09 14.85 31.07
CA LYS A 105 17.23 14.18 32.37
C LYS A 105 15.94 14.33 33.18
N ASP A 106 15.86 13.58 34.28
CA ASP A 106 14.75 13.64 35.24
C ASP A 106 14.91 14.75 36.30
N ASP A 107 15.83 15.70 36.08
CA ASP A 107 16.07 16.86 36.94
C ASP A 107 14.85 17.80 36.94
N ASP A 108 14.71 18.70 37.91
CA ASP A 108 13.52 19.58 38.05
C ASP A 108 13.24 20.49 36.85
N ALA A 109 14.28 20.84 36.09
CA ALA A 109 14.17 21.61 34.84
C ALA A 109 14.31 20.74 33.57
N GLY A 110 14.36 19.41 33.72
CA GLY A 110 14.52 18.46 32.63
C GLY A 110 13.23 18.24 31.84
N PHE A 111 13.37 17.68 30.63
CA PHE A 111 12.24 17.39 29.75
C PHE A 111 11.11 16.59 30.44
N PHE A 112 11.47 15.55 31.21
CA PHE A 112 10.46 14.66 31.79
C PHE A 112 9.70 15.29 32.95
N SER A 113 10.35 16.06 33.81
CA SER A 113 9.71 16.72 34.94
C SER A 113 8.77 17.83 34.47
N VAL A 114 9.24 18.69 33.57
CA VAL A 114 8.49 19.84 33.07
C VAL A 114 7.19 19.40 32.39
N TYR A 115 7.25 18.42 31.48
CA TYR A 115 6.05 17.93 30.82
C TYR A 115 5.17 17.06 31.74
N ARG A 116 5.75 16.29 32.65
CA ARG A 116 4.97 15.53 33.65
C ARG A 116 4.13 16.48 34.51
N THR A 117 4.74 17.51 35.09
CA THR A 117 4.04 18.49 35.91
C THR A 117 2.95 19.21 35.12
N LEU A 118 3.20 19.56 33.86
CA LEU A 118 2.19 20.16 32.99
C LEU A 118 0.98 19.24 32.78
N PHE A 119 1.19 17.98 32.40
CA PHE A 119 0.09 17.05 32.16
C PHE A 119 -0.66 16.70 33.45
N GLU A 120 0.03 16.66 34.60
CA GLU A 120 -0.59 16.54 35.91
C GLU A 120 -1.46 17.76 36.25
N GLN A 121 -1.03 18.98 35.91
CA GLN A 121 -1.84 20.19 36.06
C GLN A 121 -3.08 20.18 35.16
N ILE A 122 -2.95 19.77 33.90
CA ILE A 122 -4.10 19.64 32.99
C ILE A 122 -5.12 18.65 33.56
N ASP A 123 -4.66 17.47 34.00
CA ASP A 123 -5.54 16.45 34.56
C ASP A 123 -6.17 16.90 35.89
N ALA A 124 -5.43 17.61 36.75
CA ALA A 124 -5.99 18.16 37.99
C ALA A 124 -7.16 19.11 37.72
N LEU A 125 -7.04 20.00 36.74
CA LEU A 125 -8.12 20.91 36.34
C LEU A 125 -9.35 20.17 35.79
N ASP A 126 -9.15 19.06 35.07
CA ASP A 126 -10.26 18.23 34.60
C ASP A 126 -10.87 17.38 35.72
N GLN A 127 -10.08 16.85 36.67
CA GLN A 127 -10.58 16.14 37.85
C GLN A 127 -11.46 17.04 38.71
N GLU A 128 -11.05 18.29 38.93
CA GLU A 128 -11.86 19.30 39.62
C GLU A 128 -13.20 19.54 38.91
N ALA A 129 -13.20 19.54 37.57
CA ALA A 129 -14.41 19.71 36.78
C ALA A 129 -15.32 18.46 36.76
N ARG A 130 -14.73 17.25 36.72
CA ARG A 130 -15.46 15.97 36.76
C ARG A 130 -16.02 15.67 38.15
N GLY A 131 -15.37 16.13 39.21
CA GLY A 131 -15.66 15.74 40.59
C GLY A 131 -15.22 14.29 40.92
N ASP A 132 -14.35 13.70 40.10
CA ASP A 132 -13.75 12.39 40.33
C ASP A 132 -12.23 12.48 40.57
N LYS A 133 -11.64 11.38 41.00
CA LYS A 133 -10.19 11.23 41.22
C LYS A 133 -9.59 10.23 40.24
N LEU A 134 -10.22 10.05 39.08
CA LEU A 134 -9.71 9.17 38.03
C LEU A 134 -8.55 9.88 37.34
N ALA A 135 -7.34 9.47 37.71
CA ALA A 135 -6.11 10.06 37.19
C ALA A 135 -5.81 9.59 35.77
N ALA A 136 -5.40 10.53 34.92
CA ALA A 136 -4.84 10.23 33.62
C ALA A 136 -3.53 9.42 33.75
N PRO A 137 -3.16 8.62 32.74
CA PRO A 137 -1.84 7.98 32.71
C PRO A 137 -0.74 9.03 32.85
N SER A 138 0.26 8.76 33.69
CA SER A 138 1.37 9.68 33.94
C SER A 138 2.41 9.64 32.81
N PHE A 139 3.15 10.75 32.62
CA PHE A 139 4.19 10.84 31.58
C PHE A 139 5.40 9.92 31.82
N GLY A 140 5.58 9.50 33.08
CA GLY A 140 6.68 8.67 33.53
C GLY A 140 8.00 9.44 33.67
N SER A 141 9.11 8.71 33.56
CA SER A 141 10.49 9.21 33.68
C SER A 141 11.35 8.72 32.52
N SER A 142 12.62 9.12 32.47
CA SER A 142 13.55 8.68 31.42
C SER A 142 13.67 7.16 31.26
N LYS A 143 13.32 6.37 32.28
CA LYS A 143 13.45 4.89 32.31
C LYS A 143 12.13 4.14 32.10
N SER A 144 11.01 4.83 31.93
CA SER A 144 9.71 4.18 31.75
C SER A 144 9.65 3.28 30.51
N ASN A 145 8.87 2.20 30.59
CA ASN A 145 8.74 1.25 29.50
C ASN A 145 7.99 1.89 28.32
N VAL A 146 8.62 1.92 27.16
CA VAL A 146 8.05 2.62 25.99
C VAL A 146 6.84 1.88 25.41
N ALA A 147 6.90 0.55 25.39
CA ALA A 147 5.89 -0.27 24.73
C ALA A 147 4.56 -0.27 25.49
N THR A 148 4.59 -0.22 26.83
CA THR A 148 3.40 -0.25 27.69
C THR A 148 3.04 1.14 28.18
N ASP A 149 3.89 1.75 29.01
CA ASP A 149 3.51 2.88 29.85
C ASP A 149 3.46 4.16 29.03
N VAL A 150 4.51 4.43 28.25
CA VAL A 150 4.63 5.62 27.40
C VAL A 150 3.61 5.59 26.26
N ASN A 151 3.38 4.42 25.65
CA ASN A 151 2.33 4.27 24.65
C ASN A 151 0.93 4.48 25.23
N SER A 152 0.64 3.96 26.42
CA SER A 152 -0.63 4.19 27.12
C SER A 152 -0.87 5.68 27.35
N PHE A 153 0.16 6.40 27.83
CA PHE A 153 0.15 7.86 27.97
C PHE A 153 -0.21 8.54 26.65
N TYR A 154 0.58 8.32 25.59
CA TYR A 154 0.34 9.02 24.32
C TYR A 154 -1.00 8.65 23.68
N ASN A 155 -1.50 7.42 23.86
CA ASN A 155 -2.80 7.01 23.33
C ASN A 155 -3.95 7.72 24.03
N TYR A 156 -3.89 7.85 25.36
CA TYR A 156 -4.87 8.61 26.13
C TYR A 156 -4.86 10.09 25.74
N TRP A 157 -3.69 10.72 25.80
CA TRP A 157 -3.57 12.16 25.59
C TRP A 157 -3.76 12.60 24.14
N ARG A 158 -3.58 11.71 23.15
CA ARG A 158 -3.97 11.97 21.75
C ARG A 158 -5.48 12.01 21.55
N ALA A 159 -6.22 11.26 22.37
CA ALA A 159 -7.68 11.24 22.37
C ALA A 159 -8.27 12.22 23.40
N TYR A 160 -7.44 13.06 24.03
CA TYR A 160 -7.82 13.94 25.12
C TYR A 160 -9.01 14.86 24.76
N ALA A 161 -9.93 15.02 25.69
CA ALA A 161 -11.01 15.99 25.65
C ALA A 161 -11.18 16.55 27.06
N THR A 162 -11.20 17.88 27.18
CA THR A 162 -11.36 18.54 28.48
C THR A 162 -12.78 18.41 29.01
N ASP A 163 -12.88 18.17 30.32
CA ASP A 163 -14.13 18.15 31.07
C ASP A 163 -14.46 19.51 31.69
N ARG A 164 -13.51 20.46 31.69
CA ARG A 164 -13.70 21.84 32.18
C ARG A 164 -14.95 22.48 31.56
N SER A 165 -15.65 23.30 32.33
CA SER A 165 -16.94 23.90 31.94
C SER A 165 -16.80 24.98 30.87
N PHE A 166 -15.70 25.75 30.87
CA PHE A 166 -15.49 26.95 30.05
C PHE A 166 -16.55 28.04 30.25
N SER A 167 -17.20 28.09 31.42
CA SER A 167 -18.26 29.07 31.72
C SER A 167 -17.81 30.53 31.72
N TRP A 168 -16.51 30.80 31.80
CA TRP A 168 -15.95 32.14 31.63
C TRP A 168 -16.07 32.67 30.20
N LEU A 169 -16.16 31.78 29.19
CA LEU A 169 -16.39 32.17 27.79
C LEU A 169 -17.85 32.55 27.49
N ASP A 170 -18.72 32.57 28.49
CA ASP A 170 -20.12 32.99 28.32
C ASP A 170 -20.20 34.49 27.95
N ILE A 171 -20.59 34.76 26.71
CA ILE A 171 -20.72 36.10 26.11
C ILE A 171 -21.82 36.92 26.80
N TYR A 172 -22.88 36.24 27.23
CA TYR A 172 -24.10 36.85 27.74
C TYR A 172 -24.44 36.37 29.14
N LYS A 173 -25.00 37.27 29.97
CA LYS A 173 -25.63 36.89 31.24
C LYS A 173 -27.09 36.53 30.99
N THR A 174 -27.45 35.26 31.13
CA THR A 174 -28.80 34.76 30.81
C THR A 174 -29.91 35.34 31.71
N THR A 175 -29.54 35.91 32.86
CA THR A 175 -30.42 36.66 33.76
C THR A 175 -30.94 37.96 33.15
N ASP A 176 -30.17 38.58 32.26
CA ASP A 176 -30.44 39.91 31.72
C ASP A 176 -31.35 39.84 30.47
N ALA A 177 -31.82 38.64 30.13
CA ALA A 177 -32.65 38.39 28.97
C ALA A 177 -34.05 39.01 29.12
N PRO A 178 -34.49 39.89 28.20
CA PRO A 178 -35.81 40.56 28.27
C PRO A 178 -36.99 39.59 28.11
N THR A 179 -36.82 38.55 27.30
CA THR A 179 -37.84 37.53 27.04
C THR A 179 -37.25 36.13 27.11
N ARG A 180 -38.13 35.12 27.26
CA ARG A 180 -37.74 33.69 27.26
C ARG A 180 -37.02 33.29 25.97
N GLU A 181 -37.43 33.84 24.83
CA GLU A 181 -36.83 33.55 23.52
C GLU A 181 -35.42 34.12 23.41
N ILE A 182 -35.23 35.36 23.84
CA ILE A 182 -33.90 35.98 23.88
C ILE A 182 -32.99 35.21 24.85
N ARG A 183 -33.50 34.74 25.99
CA ARG A 183 -32.74 33.88 26.91
C ARG A 183 -32.24 32.62 26.24
N ARG A 184 -33.09 31.94 25.45
CA ARG A 184 -32.71 30.73 24.69
C ARG A 184 -31.62 31.02 23.65
N LEU A 185 -31.70 32.16 22.97
CA LEU A 185 -30.67 32.58 22.02
C LEU A 185 -29.33 32.89 22.74
N MET A 186 -29.39 33.60 23.87
CA MET A 186 -28.22 33.87 24.71
C MET A 186 -27.58 32.57 25.23
N GLU A 187 -28.38 31.62 25.71
CA GLU A 187 -27.91 30.29 26.15
C GLU A 187 -27.27 29.50 25.00
N LYS A 188 -27.84 29.59 23.79
CA LYS A 188 -27.30 28.95 22.58
C LYS A 188 -25.95 29.54 22.18
N ASP A 189 -25.82 30.86 22.21
CA ASP A 189 -24.57 31.56 21.90
C ASP A 189 -23.49 31.28 22.96
N ASN A 190 -23.86 31.29 24.25
CA ASN A 190 -22.96 30.89 25.34
C ASN A 190 -22.51 29.45 25.15
N LYS A 191 -23.43 28.51 24.89
CA LYS A 191 -23.07 27.12 24.61
C LYS A 191 -22.10 27.02 23.44
N LYS A 192 -22.33 27.76 22.36
CA LYS A 192 -21.42 27.79 21.19
C LYS A 192 -20.05 28.33 21.56
N ALA A 193 -19.97 29.35 22.41
CA ALA A 193 -18.70 29.89 22.90
C ALA A 193 -17.94 28.88 23.76
N ARG A 194 -18.62 28.22 24.72
CA ARG A 194 -18.04 27.17 25.55
C ARG A 194 -17.57 25.97 24.73
N ASP A 195 -18.42 25.47 23.83
CA ASP A 195 -18.09 24.34 22.94
C ASP A 195 -16.91 24.71 22.02
N GLY A 196 -16.82 25.96 21.57
CA GLY A 196 -15.69 26.49 20.81
C GLY A 196 -14.39 26.48 21.62
N GLY A 197 -14.43 27.00 22.86
CA GLY A 197 -13.29 27.01 23.77
C GLY A 197 -12.79 25.61 24.14
N LYS A 198 -13.70 24.71 24.53
CA LYS A 198 -13.39 23.30 24.82
C LYS A 198 -12.68 22.62 23.64
N LYS A 199 -13.17 22.86 22.42
CA LYS A 199 -12.57 22.31 21.19
C LYS A 199 -11.18 22.89 20.92
N ALA A 200 -11.02 24.21 21.05
CA ALA A 200 -9.73 24.88 20.86
C ALA A 200 -8.69 24.39 21.88
N PHE A 201 -9.03 24.40 23.18
CA PHE A 201 -8.15 23.90 24.23
C PHE A 201 -7.77 22.44 24.04
N SER A 202 -8.76 21.55 23.80
CA SER A 202 -8.48 20.13 23.55
C SER A 202 -7.61 19.92 22.31
N ALA A 203 -7.80 20.71 21.25
CA ALA A 203 -6.96 20.67 20.06
C ALA A 203 -5.52 21.11 20.37
N ASN A 204 -5.34 22.16 21.19
CA ASN A 204 -4.03 22.63 21.62
C ASN A 204 -3.30 21.60 22.50
N VAL A 205 -4.00 20.94 23.43
CA VAL A 205 -3.40 19.83 24.22
C VAL A 205 -2.98 18.69 23.30
N ARG A 206 -3.81 18.27 22.34
CA ARG A 206 -3.42 17.20 21.39
C ARG A 206 -2.23 17.60 20.51
N ALA A 207 -2.19 18.85 20.05
CA ALA A 207 -1.05 19.38 19.31
C ALA A 207 0.23 19.38 20.17
N LEU A 208 0.11 19.73 21.45
CA LEU A 208 1.22 19.69 22.41
C LEU A 208 1.72 18.25 22.60
N VAL A 209 0.80 17.29 22.69
CA VAL A 209 1.14 15.88 22.81
C VAL A 209 1.91 15.39 21.60
N GLU A 210 1.55 15.81 20.38
CA GLU A 210 2.32 15.52 19.17
C GLU A 210 3.70 16.19 19.18
N PHE A 211 3.76 17.46 19.58
CA PHE A 211 5.01 18.21 19.73
C PHE A 211 5.99 17.52 20.69
N VAL A 212 5.50 17.12 21.87
CA VAL A 212 6.28 16.40 22.90
C VAL A 212 6.69 15.02 22.38
N ARG A 213 5.79 14.28 21.73
CA ARG A 213 6.06 12.94 21.20
C ARG A 213 7.18 12.92 20.17
N LYS A 214 7.26 13.94 19.30
CA LYS A 214 8.36 14.08 18.32
C LYS A 214 9.71 14.30 18.98
N ARG A 215 9.74 14.97 20.15
CA ARG A 215 10.97 15.36 20.87
C ARG A 215 11.38 14.37 21.96
N ASP A 216 10.46 13.53 22.43
CA ASP A 216 10.74 12.48 23.41
C ASP A 216 11.74 11.45 22.85
N LYS A 217 12.94 11.45 23.43
CA LYS A 217 14.04 10.55 23.01
C LYS A 217 13.69 9.07 23.17
N ARG A 218 12.83 8.72 24.13
CA ARG A 218 12.37 7.34 24.33
C ARG A 218 11.54 6.90 23.13
N MET A 219 10.62 7.76 22.70
CA MET A 219 9.75 7.51 21.56
C MET A 219 10.51 7.55 20.24
N ALA A 220 11.43 8.50 20.06
CA ALA A 220 12.25 8.58 18.86
C ALA A 220 13.09 7.31 18.65
N LYS A 221 13.70 6.78 19.73
CA LYS A 221 14.44 5.52 19.69
C LYS A 221 13.52 4.35 19.32
N TYR A 222 12.38 4.23 19.99
CA TYR A 222 11.41 3.16 19.73
C TYR A 222 10.85 3.19 18.30
N LEU A 223 10.48 4.37 17.78
CA LEU A 223 9.99 4.52 16.41
C LEU A 223 11.06 4.14 15.39
N LYS A 224 12.32 4.53 15.61
CA LYS A 224 13.45 4.15 14.76
C LYS A 224 13.70 2.64 14.76
N GLU A 225 13.63 2.00 15.93
CA GLU A 225 13.75 0.55 16.06
C GLU A 225 12.59 -0.18 15.36
N LEU A 226 11.37 0.33 15.48
CA LEU A 226 10.18 -0.22 14.85
C LEU A 226 10.20 -0.05 13.31
N GLU A 227 10.69 1.08 12.82
CA GLU A 227 10.91 1.33 11.39
C GLU A 227 12.00 0.40 10.83
N ALA A 228 13.14 0.29 11.51
CA ALA A 228 14.21 -0.63 11.14
C ALA A 228 13.73 -2.10 11.13
N ALA A 229 12.91 -2.50 12.11
CA ALA A 229 12.30 -3.84 12.15
C ALA A 229 11.33 -4.07 10.98
N LYS A 230 10.52 -3.06 10.61
CA LYS A 230 9.62 -3.13 9.45
C LYS A 230 10.38 -3.22 8.14
N GLU A 231 11.44 -2.44 7.96
CA GLU A 231 12.29 -2.50 6.78
C GLU A 231 13.01 -3.84 6.66
N ALA A 232 13.53 -4.38 7.78
CA ALA A 232 14.13 -5.71 7.81
C ALA A 232 13.12 -6.79 7.41
N ALA A 233 11.91 -6.76 7.97
CA ALA A 233 10.84 -7.69 7.61
C ALA A 233 10.37 -7.53 6.15
N ALA A 234 10.37 -6.31 5.61
CA ALA A 234 10.04 -6.05 4.22
C ALA A 234 11.10 -6.62 3.27
N LYS A 235 12.39 -6.42 3.59
CA LYS A 235 13.53 -6.98 2.83
C LYS A 235 13.52 -8.51 2.88
N GLU A 236 13.24 -9.10 4.03
CA GLU A 236 13.12 -10.55 4.18
C GLU A 236 11.96 -11.11 3.33
N LYS A 237 10.80 -10.46 3.38
CA LYS A 237 9.63 -10.85 2.57
C LYS A 237 9.89 -10.69 1.07
N GLU A 238 10.60 -9.65 0.65
CA GLU A 238 10.99 -9.44 -0.74
C GLU A 238 12.00 -10.49 -1.21
N ALA A 239 12.99 -10.82 -0.39
CA ALA A 239 13.97 -11.88 -0.68
C ALA A 239 13.27 -13.24 -0.84
N LEU A 240 12.36 -13.59 0.08
CA LEU A 240 11.57 -14.81 -0.01
C LEU A 240 10.66 -14.83 -1.25
N ALA A 241 10.08 -13.68 -1.63
CA ALA A 241 9.28 -13.59 -2.85
C ALA A 241 10.12 -13.73 -4.12
N LYS A 242 11.34 -13.18 -4.13
CA LYS A 242 12.29 -13.32 -5.24
C LYS A 242 12.78 -14.76 -5.38
N GLU A 243 13.09 -15.42 -4.27
CA GLU A 243 13.46 -16.84 -4.23
C GLU A 243 12.33 -17.71 -4.77
N LYS A 244 11.09 -17.51 -4.31
CA LYS A 244 9.91 -18.24 -4.81
C LYS A 244 9.66 -18.01 -6.30
N ARG A 245 9.85 -16.79 -6.80
CA ARG A 245 9.73 -16.47 -8.24
C ARG A 245 10.82 -17.16 -9.05
N ALA A 246 12.07 -17.11 -8.59
CA ALA A 246 13.19 -17.77 -9.24
C ALA A 246 13.01 -19.31 -9.25
N ALA A 247 12.51 -19.89 -8.15
CA ALA A 247 12.20 -21.32 -8.08
C ALA A 247 11.08 -21.70 -9.07
N PHE A 248 10.01 -20.90 -9.16
CA PHE A 248 8.93 -21.13 -10.12
C PHE A 248 9.39 -20.96 -11.58
N GLU A 249 10.23 -19.96 -11.87
CA GLU A 249 10.81 -19.77 -13.20
C GLU A 249 11.77 -20.90 -13.58
N ALA A 250 12.58 -21.39 -12.63
CA ALA A 250 13.44 -22.55 -12.84
C ALA A 250 12.65 -23.83 -13.06
N GLU A 251 11.57 -24.05 -12.30
CA GLU A 251 10.65 -25.18 -12.49
C GLU A 251 10.01 -25.10 -13.88
N LYS A 252 9.46 -23.94 -14.26
CA LYS A 252 8.91 -23.71 -15.59
C LYS A 252 9.93 -23.96 -16.71
N ALA A 253 11.16 -23.49 -16.55
CA ALA A 253 12.22 -23.70 -17.53
C ALA A 253 12.59 -25.19 -17.66
N SER A 254 12.69 -25.91 -16.54
CA SER A 254 12.95 -27.35 -16.54
C SER A 254 11.82 -28.14 -17.21
N PHE A 255 10.56 -27.79 -16.94
CA PHE A 255 9.40 -28.39 -17.59
C PHE A 255 9.39 -28.12 -19.10
N GLN A 256 9.68 -26.88 -19.52
CA GLN A 256 9.75 -26.53 -20.92
C GLN A 256 10.88 -27.27 -21.66
N ALA A 257 12.07 -27.34 -21.07
CA ALA A 257 13.19 -28.09 -21.65
C ALA A 257 12.87 -29.59 -21.79
N GLN A 258 12.15 -30.17 -20.83
CA GLN A 258 11.71 -31.57 -20.92
C GLN A 258 10.69 -31.76 -22.04
N TRP A 259 9.73 -30.83 -22.19
CA TRP A 259 8.75 -30.88 -23.28
C TRP A 259 9.39 -30.74 -24.66
N GLU A 260 10.34 -29.81 -24.82
CA GLU A 260 11.10 -29.62 -26.07
C GLU A 260 11.92 -30.89 -26.41
N ALA A 261 12.55 -31.52 -25.43
CA ALA A 261 13.27 -32.77 -25.66
C ALA A 261 12.35 -33.94 -26.09
N ASP A 262 11.17 -34.07 -25.49
CA ASP A 262 10.18 -35.07 -25.88
C ASP A 262 9.63 -34.81 -27.30
N ASP A 263 9.40 -33.54 -27.66
CA ASP A 263 8.95 -33.14 -29.00
C ASP A 263 10.01 -33.46 -30.07
N ASP A 264 11.29 -33.18 -29.79
CA ASP A 264 12.42 -33.54 -30.66
C ASP A 264 12.50 -35.05 -30.91
N VAL A 265 12.27 -35.88 -29.87
CA VAL A 265 12.25 -37.34 -30.01
C VAL A 265 11.09 -37.80 -30.89
N VAL A 266 9.89 -37.24 -30.69
CA VAL A 266 8.72 -37.55 -31.51
C VAL A 266 8.94 -37.13 -32.96
N HIS A 267 9.47 -35.92 -33.18
CA HIS A 267 9.81 -35.42 -34.50
C HIS A 267 10.84 -36.30 -35.20
N ALA A 268 11.92 -36.68 -34.53
CA ALA A 268 12.93 -37.59 -35.07
C ALA A 268 12.36 -38.96 -35.45
N HIS A 269 11.43 -39.50 -34.64
CA HIS A 269 10.75 -40.76 -34.94
C HIS A 269 9.89 -40.66 -36.20
N VAL A 270 9.08 -39.59 -36.31
CA VAL A 270 8.23 -39.34 -37.48
C VAL A 270 9.08 -39.14 -38.73
N GLU A 271 10.15 -38.36 -38.66
CA GLU A 271 11.08 -38.16 -39.78
C GLU A 271 11.73 -39.47 -40.24
N ALA A 272 12.16 -40.32 -39.31
CA ALA A 272 12.72 -41.63 -39.64
C ALA A 272 11.69 -42.51 -40.36
N GLN A 273 10.43 -42.49 -39.91
CA GLN A 273 9.34 -43.26 -40.52
C GLN A 273 9.01 -42.75 -41.93
N VAL A 274 8.95 -41.43 -42.12
CA VAL A 274 8.76 -40.80 -43.44
C VAL A 274 9.91 -41.15 -44.37
N ARG A 275 11.18 -41.06 -43.91
CA ARG A 275 12.36 -41.40 -44.71
C ARG A 275 12.33 -42.86 -45.16
N ALA A 276 11.98 -43.79 -44.27
CA ALA A 276 11.87 -45.21 -44.60
C ALA A 276 10.77 -45.48 -45.64
N GLU A 277 9.62 -44.80 -45.53
CA GLU A 277 8.53 -44.97 -46.49
C GLU A 277 8.84 -44.35 -47.86
N VAL A 278 9.52 -43.21 -47.90
CA VAL A 278 10.04 -42.62 -49.14
C VAL A 278 11.06 -43.56 -49.79
N ALA A 279 11.99 -44.12 -49.02
CA ALA A 279 12.97 -45.07 -49.54
C ALA A 279 12.31 -46.32 -50.14
N LYS A 280 11.27 -46.86 -49.50
CA LYS A 280 10.47 -47.97 -50.07
C LYS A 280 9.81 -47.59 -51.39
N ARG A 281 9.25 -46.37 -51.50
CA ARG A 281 8.63 -45.90 -52.74
C ARG A 281 9.63 -45.72 -53.86
N VAL A 282 10.80 -45.17 -53.57
CA VAL A 282 11.91 -45.03 -54.53
C VAL A 282 12.38 -46.40 -55.00
N ALA A 283 12.67 -47.33 -54.09
CA ALA A 283 13.08 -48.69 -54.45
C ALA A 283 12.02 -49.43 -55.29
N LYS A 284 10.73 -49.24 -54.99
CA LYS A 284 9.63 -49.80 -55.79
C LYS A 284 9.57 -49.20 -57.20
N GLN A 285 9.87 -47.92 -57.35
CA GLN A 285 9.92 -47.25 -58.66
C GLN A 285 11.13 -47.69 -59.48
N GLU A 286 12.30 -47.84 -58.85
CA GLU A 286 13.53 -48.33 -59.49
C GLU A 286 13.38 -49.79 -59.94
N ALA A 287 12.80 -50.67 -59.11
CA ALA A 287 12.50 -52.06 -59.49
C ALA A 287 11.46 -52.18 -60.63
N MET A 288 10.70 -51.13 -60.91
CA MET A 288 9.69 -51.10 -61.98
C MET A 288 10.26 -50.73 -63.36
N ILE A 289 11.54 -50.37 -63.46
CA ILE A 289 12.17 -49.93 -64.70
C ILE A 289 13.38 -50.82 -64.99
N LEU A 290 13.18 -51.81 -65.87
CA LEU A 290 14.24 -52.70 -66.37
C LEU A 290 14.57 -52.30 -67.80
N VAL A 291 15.82 -52.00 -68.13
CA VAL A 291 16.20 -51.51 -69.46
C VAL A 291 17.07 -52.53 -70.18
N CYS A 292 16.83 -52.73 -71.47
CA CYS A 292 17.75 -53.49 -72.32
C CYS A 292 18.79 -52.53 -72.90
N ASP A 293 20.06 -52.66 -72.52
CA ASP A 293 21.12 -51.71 -72.89
C ASP A 293 21.42 -51.67 -74.40
N LEU A 294 21.21 -52.78 -75.10
CA LEU A 294 21.43 -52.87 -76.55
C LEU A 294 20.30 -52.21 -77.35
N CYS A 295 19.06 -52.36 -76.90
CA CYS A 295 17.90 -51.79 -77.58
C CYS A 295 17.45 -50.45 -77.00
N LYS A 296 18.02 -50.04 -75.85
CA LYS A 296 17.64 -48.88 -75.03
C LYS A 296 16.13 -48.79 -74.77
N LYS A 297 15.49 -49.93 -74.59
CA LYS A 297 14.05 -50.04 -74.33
C LYS A 297 13.82 -50.34 -72.86
N GLU A 298 12.90 -49.62 -72.26
CA GLU A 298 12.48 -49.81 -70.88
C GLU A 298 11.30 -50.78 -70.80
N PHE A 299 11.32 -51.66 -69.82
CA PHE A 299 10.38 -52.74 -69.59
C PHE A 299 9.95 -52.75 -68.13
N LYS A 300 8.70 -53.10 -67.88
CA LYS A 300 8.09 -52.99 -66.56
C LYS A 300 8.11 -54.31 -65.76
N SER A 301 8.72 -55.35 -66.32
CA SER A 301 8.77 -56.70 -65.74
C SER A 301 9.89 -57.52 -66.36
N GLU A 302 10.56 -58.35 -65.56
CA GLU A 302 11.63 -59.26 -65.99
C GLU A 302 11.19 -60.16 -67.14
N LYS A 303 9.96 -60.71 -67.08
CA LYS A 303 9.39 -61.53 -68.17
C LYS A 303 9.25 -60.77 -69.49
N GLN A 304 9.03 -59.46 -69.45
CA GLN A 304 8.97 -58.63 -70.66
C GLN A 304 10.36 -58.42 -71.25
N VAL A 305 11.38 -58.26 -70.39
CA VAL A 305 12.78 -58.21 -70.81
C VAL A 305 13.19 -59.55 -71.41
N GLU A 306 12.93 -60.67 -70.75
CA GLU A 306 13.25 -62.02 -71.26
C GLU A 306 12.64 -62.28 -72.64
N ASN A 307 11.35 -61.96 -72.81
CA ASN A 307 10.69 -62.09 -74.10
C ASN A 307 11.26 -61.13 -75.15
N HIS A 308 11.67 -59.92 -74.73
CA HIS A 308 12.35 -58.98 -75.60
C HIS A 308 13.73 -59.52 -76.06
N LEU A 309 14.53 -60.08 -75.15
CA LEU A 309 15.83 -60.69 -75.44
C LEU A 309 15.69 -61.89 -76.41
N LYS A 310 14.60 -62.65 -76.28
CA LYS A 310 14.24 -63.75 -77.20
C LYS A 310 13.64 -63.28 -78.53
N SER A 311 13.33 -61.99 -78.69
CA SER A 311 12.75 -61.47 -79.93
C SER A 311 13.75 -61.54 -81.07
N LYS A 312 13.29 -61.94 -82.26
CA LYS A 312 14.10 -61.99 -83.48
C LYS A 312 14.83 -60.68 -83.76
N LYS A 313 14.17 -59.53 -83.53
CA LYS A 313 14.76 -58.20 -83.73
C LYS A 313 15.90 -57.89 -82.76
N HIS A 314 15.80 -58.35 -81.51
CA HIS A 314 16.86 -58.17 -80.52
C HIS A 314 18.06 -59.04 -80.87
N ARG A 315 17.83 -60.31 -81.24
CA ARG A 315 18.90 -61.24 -81.67
C ARG A 315 19.59 -60.78 -82.95
N GLU A 316 18.84 -60.26 -83.93
CA GLU A 316 19.41 -59.65 -85.13
C GLU A 316 20.30 -58.44 -84.79
N GLN A 317 19.90 -57.60 -83.82
CA GLN A 317 20.72 -56.49 -83.34
C GLN A 317 21.96 -56.96 -82.58
N MET A 318 21.88 -58.03 -81.77
CA MET A 318 23.04 -58.66 -81.11
C MET A 318 24.09 -59.10 -82.14
N ILE A 319 23.65 -59.82 -83.18
CA ILE A 319 24.53 -60.27 -84.27
C ILE A 319 25.15 -59.06 -84.99
N ALA A 320 24.35 -58.03 -85.30
CA ALA A 320 24.84 -56.83 -85.96
C ALA A 320 25.88 -56.05 -85.13
N SER A 321 25.78 -56.11 -83.80
CA SER A 321 26.78 -55.56 -82.87
C SER A 321 27.98 -56.48 -82.62
N GLY A 322 28.04 -57.65 -83.26
CA GLY A 322 29.15 -58.61 -83.15
C GLY A 322 29.08 -59.55 -81.94
N LEU A 323 27.93 -59.64 -81.26
CA LEU A 323 27.69 -60.60 -80.19
C LEU A 323 27.01 -61.86 -80.75
N ASP A 324 27.54 -63.04 -80.40
CA ASP A 324 26.99 -64.33 -80.84
C ASP A 324 25.76 -64.73 -80.01
N PRO A 325 24.57 -64.89 -80.62
CA PRO A 325 23.36 -65.33 -79.91
C PRO A 325 23.45 -66.73 -79.31
N SER A 326 24.36 -67.59 -79.79
CA SER A 326 24.55 -68.95 -79.27
C SER A 326 24.97 -68.95 -77.79
N MET A 327 25.74 -67.94 -77.36
CA MET A 327 26.14 -67.79 -75.96
C MET A 327 24.96 -67.49 -75.04
N LEU A 328 23.89 -66.87 -75.57
CA LEU A 328 22.68 -66.58 -74.81
C LEU A 328 21.78 -67.81 -74.66
N ASP A 329 21.70 -68.66 -75.69
CA ASP A 329 20.99 -69.94 -75.59
C ASP A 329 21.73 -70.93 -74.67
N GLU A 330 23.08 -70.94 -74.68
CA GLU A 330 23.92 -71.74 -73.76
C GLU A 330 23.77 -71.28 -72.30
N LEU A 331 23.70 -69.96 -72.03
CA LEU A 331 23.43 -69.45 -70.68
C LEU A 331 22.01 -69.78 -70.19
N LEU A 332 21.00 -69.69 -71.06
CA LEU A 332 19.62 -70.00 -70.71
C LEU A 332 19.39 -71.51 -70.48
N GLU A 333 20.13 -72.37 -71.19
CA GLU A 333 20.13 -73.81 -70.95
C GLU A 333 20.83 -74.16 -69.62
N LEU A 334 21.93 -73.48 -69.28
CA LEU A 334 22.61 -73.63 -67.99
C LEU A 334 21.69 -73.19 -66.82
N GLU A 335 20.97 -72.08 -66.94
CA GLU A 335 19.98 -71.61 -65.95
C GLU A 335 18.81 -72.59 -65.75
N SER A 336 18.43 -73.32 -66.80
CA SER A 336 17.41 -74.37 -66.71
C SER A 336 17.94 -75.67 -66.07
N SER A 337 19.25 -75.91 -66.16
CA SER A 337 19.94 -77.07 -65.61
C SER A 337 20.32 -76.92 -64.13
N GLU A 338 20.47 -75.70 -63.61
CA GLU A 338 20.71 -75.41 -62.18
C GLU A 338 19.48 -75.65 -61.28
N ARG A 339 18.33 -76.04 -61.85
CA ARG A 339 17.06 -76.22 -61.10
C ARG A 339 16.76 -77.66 -60.63
N ALA A 340 17.72 -78.59 -60.67
CA ALA A 340 17.63 -79.95 -60.08
C ALA A 340 19.02 -80.33 -59.52
N VAL A 341 19.32 -80.64 -58.25
CA VAL A 341 18.71 -81.34 -57.08
C VAL A 341 19.59 -80.97 -55.82
N PRO A 342 19.46 -81.50 -54.58
CA PRO A 342 18.35 -81.82 -53.65
C PRO A 342 18.48 -81.10 -52.26
N ASP A 343 17.57 -81.50 -51.36
CA ASP A 343 17.21 -81.12 -49.98
C ASP A 343 18.28 -81.08 -48.85
N ALA A 344 17.85 -80.43 -47.75
CA ALA A 344 18.18 -80.66 -46.33
C ALA A 344 19.26 -79.83 -45.60
N ALA A 345 18.80 -78.99 -44.65
CA ALA A 345 19.34 -78.94 -43.28
C ALA A 345 18.29 -78.36 -42.31
N GLN A 346 17.89 -79.24 -41.41
CA GLN A 346 16.92 -79.16 -40.32
C GLN A 346 17.55 -78.51 -39.08
N CYS A 347 16.74 -77.82 -38.26
CA CYS A 347 16.84 -77.94 -36.80
C CYS A 347 15.46 -77.88 -36.16
N ASP A 348 15.16 -78.95 -35.42
CA ASP A 348 13.97 -79.23 -34.64
C ASP A 348 13.90 -78.43 -33.31
N ASP A 349 12.66 -78.33 -32.78
CA ASP A 349 12.13 -78.38 -31.40
C ASP A 349 13.02 -78.00 -30.17
N VAL A 350 12.53 -77.46 -29.04
CA VAL A 350 11.43 -77.98 -28.18
C VAL A 350 10.88 -76.90 -27.23
N ASP A 351 9.59 -77.02 -26.91
CA ASP A 351 8.79 -76.47 -25.80
C ASP A 351 9.40 -76.46 -24.37
N GLY A 352 8.87 -75.58 -23.49
CA GLY A 352 9.17 -75.59 -22.05
C GLY A 352 8.49 -74.53 -21.16
N GLU A 353 7.18 -74.66 -20.96
CA GLU A 353 6.32 -74.09 -19.91
C GLU A 353 6.92 -73.77 -18.50
N LYS A 354 6.61 -72.59 -17.90
CA LYS A 354 5.69 -72.38 -16.72
C LYS A 354 5.82 -71.03 -15.97
N LYS A 355 4.64 -70.43 -15.73
CA LYS A 355 4.15 -69.65 -14.56
C LYS A 355 4.86 -68.34 -14.13
N ALA A 356 4.10 -67.22 -14.14
CA ALA A 356 3.46 -66.66 -12.93
C ALA A 356 2.65 -65.36 -13.19
N SER A 357 1.44 -65.34 -12.63
CA SER A 357 0.69 -64.21 -12.03
C SER A 357 0.28 -62.96 -12.83
N ALA A 358 -1.02 -62.93 -13.14
CA ALA A 358 -1.99 -61.90 -12.76
C ALA A 358 -1.48 -60.49 -12.37
N LYS A 359 -1.80 -59.47 -13.18
CA LYS A 359 -2.78 -58.41 -12.83
C LYS A 359 -2.99 -57.43 -13.99
N LYS A 360 -4.14 -57.57 -14.64
CA LYS A 360 -4.85 -56.47 -15.28
C LYS A 360 -5.46 -55.63 -14.14
N GLU A 361 -5.56 -54.32 -14.37
CA GLU A 361 -6.14 -53.27 -13.52
C GLU A 361 -5.17 -52.47 -12.64
N THR A 362 -5.41 -51.15 -12.62
CA THR A 362 -4.80 -50.09 -11.80
C THR A 362 -3.51 -49.41 -12.30
N LYS A 363 -3.60 -48.62 -13.38
CA LYS A 363 -2.77 -47.41 -13.51
C LYS A 363 -3.40 -46.33 -14.40
N ALA A 364 -4.66 -46.01 -14.09
CA ALA A 364 -5.36 -44.82 -14.60
C ALA A 364 -5.97 -43.98 -13.47
N ALA A 365 -5.57 -44.21 -12.21
CA ALA A 365 -6.20 -43.62 -11.02
C ALA A 365 -5.21 -42.87 -10.09
N LYS A 366 -4.08 -42.38 -10.63
CA LYS A 366 -3.12 -41.56 -9.85
C LYS A 366 -2.65 -40.31 -10.60
N VAL A 367 -3.52 -39.77 -11.44
CA VAL A 367 -3.63 -38.32 -11.66
C VAL A 367 -4.70 -37.88 -10.66
N SER A 368 -4.38 -37.99 -9.37
CA SER A 368 -3.91 -36.87 -8.53
C SER A 368 -5.12 -36.31 -7.78
N GLU A 369 -5.51 -37.00 -6.71
CA GLU A 369 -6.49 -36.54 -5.69
C GLU A 369 -6.21 -35.10 -5.22
N GLU A 370 -4.95 -34.67 -5.35
CA GLU A 370 -4.46 -33.34 -5.04
C GLU A 370 -4.92 -32.27 -6.05
N ASP A 371 -5.00 -32.59 -7.34
CA ASP A 371 -5.52 -31.67 -8.36
C ASP A 371 -7.05 -31.53 -8.28
N GLU A 372 -7.75 -32.62 -7.96
CA GLU A 372 -9.20 -32.61 -7.71
C GLU A 372 -9.52 -31.79 -6.44
N ALA A 373 -8.69 -31.90 -5.39
CA ALA A 373 -8.81 -31.10 -4.16
C ALA A 373 -8.55 -29.61 -4.41
N LYS A 374 -7.50 -29.25 -5.18
CA LYS A 374 -7.22 -27.85 -5.56
C LYS A 374 -8.33 -27.26 -6.43
N ARG A 375 -8.95 -28.05 -7.30
CA ARG A 375 -10.10 -27.63 -8.11
C ARG A 375 -11.33 -27.34 -7.26
N ARG A 376 -11.64 -28.20 -6.28
CA ARG A 376 -12.72 -27.99 -5.30
C ARG A 376 -12.50 -26.77 -4.41
N GLU A 377 -11.27 -26.54 -3.96
CA GLU A 377 -10.92 -25.35 -3.15
C GLU A 377 -11.11 -24.05 -3.96
N ARG A 378 -10.77 -24.07 -5.25
CA ARG A 378 -10.97 -22.92 -6.14
C ARG A 378 -12.45 -22.65 -6.41
N GLU A 379 -13.24 -23.70 -6.62
CA GLU A 379 -14.70 -23.59 -6.79
C GLU A 379 -15.40 -23.07 -5.52
N GLU A 380 -14.93 -23.46 -4.33
CA GLU A 380 -15.46 -22.95 -3.06
C GLU A 380 -15.12 -21.47 -2.85
N LYS A 381 -13.90 -21.05 -3.19
CA LYS A 381 -13.48 -19.64 -3.16
C LYS A 381 -14.31 -18.79 -4.12
N ASP A 382 -14.59 -19.28 -5.32
CA ASP A 382 -15.42 -18.58 -6.30
C ASP A 382 -16.89 -18.48 -5.88
N LYS A 383 -17.45 -19.53 -5.26
CA LYS A 383 -18.80 -19.48 -4.65
C LYS A 383 -18.89 -18.45 -3.52
N LYS A 384 -17.94 -18.44 -2.59
CA LYS A 384 -17.89 -17.44 -1.49
C LYS A 384 -17.75 -16.02 -2.03
N ALA A 385 -16.97 -15.82 -3.10
CA ALA A 385 -16.86 -14.52 -3.76
C ALA A 385 -18.16 -14.09 -4.45
N ALA A 386 -18.89 -15.03 -5.06
CA ALA A 386 -20.19 -14.78 -5.68
C ALA A 386 -21.27 -14.41 -4.63
N GLU A 387 -21.32 -15.10 -3.50
CA GLU A 387 -22.23 -14.79 -2.38
C GLU A 387 -21.97 -13.40 -1.82
N LYS A 388 -20.70 -13.02 -1.58
CA LYS A 388 -20.34 -11.69 -1.08
C LYS A 388 -20.70 -10.58 -2.08
N ARG A 389 -20.64 -10.87 -3.39
CA ARG A 389 -21.11 -9.95 -4.44
C ARG A 389 -22.64 -9.83 -4.46
N ALA A 390 -23.38 -10.92 -4.22
CA ALA A 390 -24.83 -10.90 -4.10
C ALA A 390 -25.29 -10.12 -2.86
N GLU A 391 -24.64 -10.32 -1.71
CA GLU A 391 -24.92 -9.59 -0.47
C GLU A 391 -24.68 -8.09 -0.62
N ARG A 392 -23.60 -7.68 -1.31
CA ARG A 392 -23.35 -6.26 -1.65
C ARG A 392 -24.40 -5.68 -2.60
N LYS A 393 -24.95 -6.48 -3.53
CA LYS A 393 -26.03 -6.05 -4.41
C LYS A 393 -27.34 -5.86 -3.64
N GLU A 394 -27.67 -6.74 -2.70
CA GLU A 394 -28.85 -6.59 -1.86
C GLU A 394 -28.71 -5.41 -0.89
N LYS A 395 -27.55 -5.21 -0.25
CA LYS A 395 -27.29 -4.00 0.56
C LYS A 395 -27.43 -2.70 -0.24
N ARG A 396 -27.05 -2.69 -1.53
CA ARG A 396 -27.26 -1.53 -2.41
C ARG A 396 -28.73 -1.33 -2.80
N LYS A 397 -29.53 -2.39 -2.89
CA LYS A 397 -30.97 -2.28 -3.11
C LYS A 397 -31.69 -1.75 -1.88
N THR A 398 -31.30 -2.17 -0.67
CA THR A 398 -31.92 -1.69 0.57
C THR A 398 -31.60 -0.23 0.82
N THR A 399 -30.34 0.22 0.63
CA THR A 399 -30.00 1.65 0.76
C THR A 399 -30.73 2.52 -0.26
N LYS A 400 -30.90 2.05 -1.51
CA LYS A 400 -31.66 2.77 -2.54
C LYS A 400 -33.18 2.83 -2.24
N LYS A 401 -33.70 1.92 -1.40
CA LYS A 401 -35.11 1.91 -0.97
C LYS A 401 -35.36 2.88 0.21
N ASP A 402 -34.36 3.09 1.07
CA ASP A 402 -34.39 4.10 2.14
C ASP A 402 -34.26 5.54 1.60
N ASP A 403 -33.41 5.76 0.58
CA ASP A 403 -33.32 7.07 -0.09
C ASP A 403 -34.58 7.41 -0.91
N GLY A 404 -35.37 6.41 -1.32
CA GLY A 404 -36.60 6.56 -2.08
C GLY A 404 -37.85 6.94 -1.26
N LYS A 405 -37.75 7.05 0.07
CA LYS A 405 -38.88 7.40 0.96
C LYS A 405 -38.77 8.79 1.59
N LYS A 406 -37.98 9.68 1.00
CA LYS A 406 -37.99 11.12 1.30
C LYS A 406 -38.72 11.87 0.18
N GLU A 407 -40.00 11.57 0.01
CA GLU A 407 -40.89 12.40 -0.78
C GLU A 407 -41.20 13.70 -0.03
N VAL A 408 -41.22 14.75 -0.84
CA VAL A 408 -41.37 16.16 -0.53
C VAL A 408 -42.76 16.43 0.04
N ALA A 409 -42.83 16.73 1.34
CA ALA A 409 -43.94 17.51 1.90
C ALA A 409 -43.52 18.98 1.91
N LYS A 410 -43.93 19.68 0.85
CA LYS A 410 -43.84 21.13 0.71
C LYS A 410 -45.10 21.70 1.40
N THR A 411 -44.98 22.11 2.64
CA THR A 411 -45.95 23.02 3.28
C THR A 411 -45.32 24.40 3.33
N ASN A 412 -45.86 25.29 2.50
CA ASN A 412 -45.72 26.72 2.68
C ASN A 412 -46.55 27.11 3.90
N ASP A 413 -45.89 27.58 4.97
CA ASP A 413 -46.50 28.44 5.98
C ASP A 413 -45.48 29.56 6.28
N PHE A 414 -45.75 30.74 5.71
CA PHE A 414 -45.55 32.07 6.31
C PHE A 414 -46.46 32.10 7.57
N ASP A 415 -46.14 32.61 8.75
CA ASP A 415 -45.41 33.79 9.23
C ASP A 415 -44.95 33.52 10.69
N ASP A 416 -43.88 34.19 11.19
CA ASP A 416 -43.60 34.50 12.63
C ASP A 416 -42.09 34.84 12.94
N ASP A 417 -41.29 35.28 11.97
CA ASP A 417 -39.89 35.71 12.17
C ASP A 417 -39.73 37.25 12.13
N GLU A 418 -40.41 37.99 13.01
CA GLU A 418 -40.15 39.43 13.20
C GLU A 418 -39.60 39.73 14.60
N PHE A 419 -38.51 40.49 14.68
CA PHE A 419 -37.78 40.86 15.90
C PHE A 419 -38.28 42.21 16.45
N PRO A 420 -39.17 42.25 17.46
CA PRO A 420 -39.73 43.50 17.98
C PRO A 420 -38.73 44.27 18.84
N CYS A 421 -38.67 45.58 18.65
CA CYS A 421 -37.94 46.50 19.51
C CYS A 421 -38.75 46.77 20.79
N GLY A 422 -38.16 46.46 21.94
CA GLY A 422 -38.83 46.62 23.25
C GLY A 422 -39.17 48.06 23.63
N SER A 423 -38.63 49.07 22.93
CA SER A 423 -38.88 50.49 23.22
C SER A 423 -39.91 51.13 22.28
N CYS A 424 -40.05 50.67 21.04
CA CYS A 424 -40.94 51.28 20.04
C CYS A 424 -41.88 50.30 19.33
N ALA A 425 -41.88 49.02 19.73
CA ALA A 425 -42.71 47.94 19.20
C ALA A 425 -42.60 47.67 17.69
N MET A 426 -41.64 48.29 16.99
CA MET A 426 -41.34 47.99 15.59
C MET A 426 -40.65 46.63 15.46
N ALA A 427 -41.12 45.81 14.53
CA ALA A 427 -40.59 44.47 14.30
C ALA A 427 -39.67 44.45 13.07
N PHE A 428 -38.52 43.81 13.20
CA PHE A 428 -37.47 43.81 12.17
C PHE A 428 -37.20 42.40 11.69
N PRO A 429 -36.94 42.15 10.39
CA PRO A 429 -36.74 40.79 9.89
C PRO A 429 -35.45 40.10 10.37
N THR A 430 -34.49 40.85 10.93
CA THR A 430 -33.22 40.28 11.41
C THR A 430 -32.69 41.00 12.65
N LEU A 431 -32.00 40.26 13.54
CA LEU A 431 -31.33 40.81 14.73
C LEU A 431 -30.34 41.94 14.40
N LYS A 432 -29.65 41.87 13.25
CA LYS A 432 -28.75 42.95 12.78
C LYS A 432 -29.50 44.24 12.42
N MET A 433 -30.73 44.12 11.91
CA MET A 433 -31.58 45.27 11.63
C MET A 433 -32.14 45.87 12.92
N LEU A 434 -32.53 45.04 13.90
CA LEU A 434 -32.91 45.50 15.23
C LEU A 434 -31.74 46.23 15.91
N GLN A 435 -30.52 45.70 15.88
CA GLN A 435 -29.32 46.34 16.45
C GLN A 435 -28.97 47.67 15.76
N LYS A 436 -29.13 47.76 14.43
CA LYS A 436 -28.99 49.03 13.71
C LYS A 436 -30.05 50.05 14.15
N HIS A 437 -31.28 49.59 14.37
CA HIS A 437 -32.37 50.43 14.80
C HIS A 437 -32.18 50.93 16.23
N THR A 438 -31.85 50.07 17.19
CA THR A 438 -31.59 50.45 18.59
C THR A 438 -30.42 51.42 18.70
N LYS A 439 -29.37 51.23 17.88
CA LYS A 439 -28.22 52.15 17.81
C LYS A 439 -28.53 53.50 17.16
N LYS A 440 -29.51 53.56 16.25
CA LYS A 440 -29.92 54.79 15.55
C LYS A 440 -30.88 55.64 16.39
N GLU A 441 -31.83 54.99 17.07
CA GLU A 441 -32.87 55.66 17.87
C GLU A 441 -32.50 55.81 19.36
N GLY A 442 -31.35 55.28 19.80
CA GLY A 442 -30.86 55.41 21.18
C GLY A 442 -31.57 54.50 22.18
N HIS A 443 -32.12 53.36 21.75
CA HIS A 443 -32.78 52.38 22.62
C HIS A 443 -31.74 51.48 23.33
N GLU A 444 -32.04 51.05 24.56
CA GLU A 444 -31.08 50.31 25.41
C GLU A 444 -30.73 48.93 24.82
N GLU A 445 -29.45 48.72 24.49
CA GLU A 445 -28.93 47.44 23.99
C GLU A 445 -28.78 46.42 25.13
N PRO A 446 -29.04 45.11 24.88
CA PRO A 446 -28.77 44.08 25.87
C PRO A 446 -27.28 44.05 26.23
N LYS A 447 -26.99 44.18 27.54
CA LYS A 447 -25.63 44.36 28.07
C LYS A 447 -24.77 43.10 27.86
N ARG A 448 -23.62 43.27 27.19
CA ARG A 448 -22.58 42.23 27.08
C ARG A 448 -21.85 42.09 28.41
N ARG A 449 -21.43 40.87 28.76
CA ARG A 449 -20.50 40.66 29.88
C ARG A 449 -19.18 41.35 29.52
N LYS A 450 -18.66 42.20 30.42
CA LYS A 450 -17.35 42.82 30.28
C LYS A 450 -16.27 41.77 30.48
#